data_AF-A0A519RPN6-F1
#
_entry.id   AF-A0A519RPN6-F1
#
_cell.length_a   1.000
_cell.length_b   1.000
_cell.length_c   1.000
_cell.angle_alpha   90.00
_cell.angle_beta   90.00
_cell.angle_gamma   90.00
#
_symmetry.space_group_name_H-M   'P 1'
#
loop_
_entity.id
_entity.type
_entity.pdbx_description
1 polymer ?
#
loop_
_entity_poly.entity_id
_entity_poly.type
_entity_poly.pdbx_seq_one_letter_code
_entity_poly.pdbx_strand_id
1 'polypeptide(L)' 'MSITLNLNDTLVQQAEQYARQHGQSLAALVEDYLRQVVQEPTRPLAPAVQELYGILSLPADFDYKTQRDELAR' A
#
# COMPACT_ATOMS: atom_id res chain seq x y z
N MET A 1 22.37 11.25 -4.74
CA MET A 1 22.82 9.91 -5.16
C MET A 1 21.85 9.42 -6.23
N SER A 2 22.30 8.80 -7.31
CA SER A 2 21.44 8.35 -8.43
C SER A 2 21.35 6.82 -8.46
N ILE A 3 20.15 6.29 -8.72
CA ILE A 3 19.88 4.85 -8.87
C ILE A 3 19.45 4.60 -10.32
N THR A 4 19.99 3.56 -10.95
CA THR A 4 19.57 3.13 -12.29
C THR A 4 18.79 1.83 -12.14
N LEU A 5 17.55 1.80 -12.62
CA LEU A 5 16.72 0.59 -12.67
C LEU A 5 16.56 0.13 -14.12
N ASN A 6 16.73 -1.18 -14.34
CA ASN A 6 16.34 -1.80 -15.60
C ASN A 6 14.89 -2.28 -15.50
N LEU A 7 14.03 -1.70 -16.33
CA LEU A 7 12.61 -2.02 -16.41
C LEU A 7 12.29 -2.45 -17.84
N ASN A 8 11.21 -3.19 -18.02
CA ASN A 8 10.74 -3.51 -19.37
C ASN A 8 10.15 -2.26 -20.06
N ASP A 9 10.27 -2.18 -21.39
CA ASP A 9 9.87 -0.99 -22.15
C ASP A 9 8.38 -0.65 -21.99
N THR A 10 7.53 -1.68 -21.93
CA THR A 10 6.08 -1.52 -21.76
C THR A 10 5.73 -0.83 -20.44
N LEU A 11 6.40 -1.20 -19.35
CA LEU A 11 6.19 -0.61 -18.02
C LEU A 11 6.70 0.83 -17.99
N VAL A 12 7.83 1.11 -18.64
CA VAL A 12 8.35 2.49 -18.75
C VAL A 12 7.32 3.39 -19.44
N GLN A 13 6.73 2.95 -20.55
CA GLN A 13 5.70 3.71 -21.26
C GLN A 13 4.45 3.96 -20.39
N GLN A 14 3.98 2.93 -19.68
CA GLN A 14 2.83 3.06 -18.78
C GLN A 14 3.12 4.04 -17.63
N ALA A 15 4.30 3.96 -17.04
CA ALA A 15 4.70 4.82 -15.93
C ALA A 15 4.89 6.27 -16.38
N GLU A 16 5.47 6.51 -17.56
CA GLU A 16 5.56 7.85 -18.14
C GLU A 16 4.17 8.44 -18.42
N GLN A 17 3.27 7.66 -18.99
CA GLN A 17 1.91 8.10 -19.26
C GLN A 17 1.19 8.48 -17.96
N TYR A 18 1.29 7.64 -16.93
CA TYR A 18 0.73 7.92 -15.62
C TYR A 18 1.31 9.20 -15.03
N ALA A 19 2.64 9.34 -15.02
CA ALA A 19 3.30 10.52 -14.49
C ALA A 19 2.82 11.81 -15.18
N ARG A 20 2.72 11.80 -16.52
CA ARG A 20 2.22 12.95 -17.30
C ARG A 20 0.76 13.29 -16.99
N GLN A 21 -0.11 12.28 -16.89
CA GLN A 21 -1.52 12.48 -16.54
C GLN A 21 -1.69 13.11 -15.16
N HIS A 22 -0.77 12.83 -14.25
CA HIS A 22 -0.75 13.37 -12.88
C HIS A 22 0.15 14.61 -12.73
N GLY A 23 0.65 15.19 -13.82
CA GLY A 23 1.46 16.43 -13.79
C GLY A 23 2.81 16.28 -13.09
N GLN A 24 3.35 15.06 -13.01
CA GLN A 24 4.59 14.73 -12.31
C GLN A 24 5.62 14.09 -13.26
N SER A 25 6.90 14.11 -12.88
CA SER A 25 7.95 13.39 -13.60
C SER A 25 7.99 11.93 -13.15
N LEU A 26 8.50 11.03 -14.01
CA LEU A 26 8.68 9.62 -13.65
C LEU A 26 9.62 9.46 -12.44
N ALA A 27 10.67 10.28 -12.34
CA ALA A 27 11.58 10.25 -11.20
C ALA A 27 10.87 10.66 -9.90
N ALA A 28 10.04 11.71 -9.92
CA ALA A 28 9.27 12.15 -8.76
C ALA A 28 8.26 11.07 -8.33
N LEU A 29 7.59 10.43 -9.29
CA LEU A 29 6.67 9.31 -9.02
C LEU A 29 7.37 8.15 -8.29
N VAL A 30 8.55 7.74 -8.78
CA VAL A 30 9.32 6.65 -8.17
C VAL A 30 9.84 7.05 -6.80
N GLU A 31 10.33 8.29 -6.64
CA GLU A 31 10.80 8.79 -5.34
C GLU A 31 9.69 8.81 -4.30
N ASP A 32 8.51 9.32 -4.65
CA ASP A 32 7.35 9.37 -3.75
C ASP A 32 6.88 7.97 -3.37
N TYR A 33 6.86 7.02 -4.32
CA TYR A 33 6.53 5.63 -4.03
C TYR A 33 7.53 5.01 -3.05
N LEU A 34 8.84 5.15 -3.32
CA LEU A 34 9.88 4.66 -2.42
C LEU A 34 9.75 5.29 -1.03
N ARG A 35 9.48 6.60 -0.96
CA ARG A 35 9.25 7.30 0.31
C ARG A 35 8.06 6.72 1.08
N GLN A 36 6.96 6.38 0.42
CA GLN A 36 5.82 5.73 1.06
C GLN A 36 6.12 4.31 1.54
N VAL A 37 6.91 3.55 0.78
CA VAL A 37 7.27 2.16 1.12
C VAL A 37 8.24 2.10 2.29
N VAL A 38 9.21 3.02 2.36
CA VAL A 38 10.24 3.03 3.42
C VAL A 38 9.81 3.79 4.66
N GLN A 39 8.83 4.70 4.57
CA GLN A 39 8.19 5.24 5.75
C GLN A 39 7.41 4.11 6.42
N GLU A 40 7.95 3.58 7.52
CA GLU A 40 7.22 2.71 8.42
C GLU A 40 5.80 3.26 8.64
N PRO A 41 4.77 2.41 8.67
CA PRO A 41 3.42 2.83 9.01
C PRO A 41 3.33 3.09 10.52
N THR A 42 4.09 4.05 11.03
CA THR A 42 3.70 4.79 12.24
C THR A 42 2.74 5.91 11.85
N ARG A 43 1.75 5.59 11.02
CA ARG A 43 0.50 6.33 11.09
C ARG A 43 -0.22 5.77 12.31
N PRO A 44 -0.37 6.52 13.41
CA PRO A 44 -1.41 6.16 14.36
C PRO A 44 -2.68 5.92 13.53
N LEU A 45 -3.31 4.76 13.73
CA LEU A 45 -4.62 4.48 13.14
C LEU A 45 -5.48 5.74 13.33
N ALA A 46 -6.33 6.08 12.34
CA ALA A 46 -7.22 7.24 12.49
C ALA A 46 -7.95 7.14 13.85
N PRO A 47 -8.22 8.24 14.57
CA PRO A 47 -8.75 8.17 15.94
C PRO A 47 -9.96 7.23 16.09
N ALA A 48 -10.90 7.30 15.14
CA ALA A 48 -12.04 6.37 15.10
C ALA A 48 -11.63 4.89 14.91
N VAL A 49 -10.59 4.62 14.12
CA VAL A 49 -10.06 3.26 13.94
C VAL A 49 -9.28 2.80 15.19
N GLN A 50 -8.60 3.70 15.91
CA GLN A 50 -7.99 3.38 17.22
C GLN A 50 -9.04 3.03 18.25
N GLU A 51 -10.13 3.79 18.31
CA GLU A 51 -11.25 3.51 19.22
C GLU A 51 -11.86 2.13 18.93
N LEU A 52 -11.94 1.72 17.67
CA LEU A 52 -12.43 0.39 17.28
C LEU A 52 -11.38 -0.72 17.46
N TYR A 53 -10.09 -0.37 17.43
CA TYR A 53 -8.98 -1.32 17.54
C TYR A 53 -8.84 -1.79 19.00
N GLY A 54 -9.06 -3.09 19.24
CA GLY A 54 -8.97 -3.70 20.57
C GLY A 54 -10.29 -3.87 21.32
N ILE A 55 -11.41 -3.35 20.79
CA ILE A 55 -12.76 -3.69 21.31
C ILE A 55 -13.12 -5.14 20.93
N LEU A 56 -12.61 -5.62 19.81
CA LEU A 56 -12.88 -6.97 19.33
C LEU A 56 -12.00 -7.97 20.09
N SER A 57 -12.60 -8.70 21.03
CA SER A 57 -11.95 -9.85 21.68
C SER A 57 -12.23 -11.11 20.86
N LEU A 58 -11.22 -11.60 20.15
CA LEU A 58 -11.31 -12.85 19.40
C LEU A 58 -10.73 -14.02 20.21
N PRO A 59 -11.29 -15.23 20.08
CA PRO A 59 -10.66 -16.44 20.60
C PRO A 59 -9.25 -16.63 20.06
N ALA A 60 -8.37 -17.27 20.84
CA ALA A 60 -6.97 -17.49 20.45
C ALA A 60 -6.81 -18.36 19.19
N ASP A 61 -7.82 -19.18 18.89
CA ASP A 61 -7.94 -20.08 17.75
C ASP A 61 -8.75 -19.48 16.59
N PHE A 62 -9.06 -18.17 16.63
CA PHE A 62 -9.85 -17.53 15.59
C PHE A 62 -9.08 -17.46 14.26
N ASP A 63 -9.50 -18.29 13.30
CA ASP A 63 -9.02 -18.23 11.91
C ASP A 63 -10.00 -17.44 11.04
N TYR A 64 -9.61 -16.20 10.72
CA TYR A 64 -10.36 -15.30 9.86
C TYR A 64 -10.71 -15.92 8.49
N LYS A 65 -9.80 -16.70 7.89
CA LYS A 65 -10.01 -17.23 6.54
C LYS A 65 -11.12 -18.28 6.53
N THR A 66 -11.06 -19.17 7.51
CA THR A 66 -12.06 -20.23 7.69
C THR A 66 -13.45 -19.63 7.94
N GLN A 67 -13.55 -18.64 8.82
CA GLN A 67 -14.83 -17.98 9.16
C GLN A 67 -15.43 -17.19 7.98
N ARG A 68 -14.59 -16.48 7.21
CA ARG A 68 -15.03 -15.75 6.01
C ARG A 68 -15.61 -16.70 4.95
N ASP A 69 -14.97 -17.85 4.75
CA ASP A 69 -15.38 -18.81 3.72
C ASP A 69 -16.64 -19.59 4.12
N GLU A 70 -16.89 -19.76 5.42
CA GLU A 70 -18.16 -20.29 5.95
C GLU A 70 -19.33 -19.31 5.77
N LEU A 71 -19.13 -18.01 6.01
CA LEU A 71 -20.15 -16.97 5.83
C LEU A 71 -20.52 -16.69 4.37
N ALA A 72 -19.66 -17.07 3.42
CA ALA A 72 -19.88 -16.91 1.99
C ALA A 72 -20.69 -18.05 1.34
N ARG A 73 -21.18 -19.01 2.14
CA ARG A 73 -22.06 -20.11 1.73
C ARG A 73 -23.49 -19.86 2.19
#